data_AF-A0A7J3PA11-F1
#
_entry.id   AF-A0A7J3PA11-F1
#
_cell.length_a   1.000
_cell.length_b   1.000
_cell.length_c   1.000
_cell.angle_alpha   90.00
_cell.angle_beta   90.00
_cell.angle_gamma   90.00
#
_symmetry.space_group_name_H-M   'P 1'
#
loop_
_entity.id
_entity.type
_entity.pdbx_description
1 polymer ?
#
loop_
_entity_poly.entity_id
_entity_poly.type
_entity_poly.pdbx_seq_one_letter_code
_entity_poly.pdbx_strand_id
1 'polypeptide(L)'
;METSSGKKGVWAKIISFDLGATGSKKVKFYRQLFGFHSTRRRGTQTRRVFTPGILSKIPHLVLGKSVVAVPPEACSQLLDFLSNPQWKPIQVHVVDGLLSAEQVRRAVEEFFSRPVRLTGGEVPLSQAVRAVSRRDAGDPDRRFVERLLDQLGRFEWLKEAVRRAKEELSR
;
A
#
# COMPACT_ATOMS: atom_id res chain seq x y z
N MET A 1 35.82 -14.69 18.72
CA MET A 1 35.36 -13.78 17.65
C MET A 1 34.03 -14.32 17.15
N GLU A 2 32.94 -13.87 17.77
CA GLU A 2 31.60 -14.20 17.30
C GLU A 2 31.29 -13.34 16.07
N THR A 3 31.07 -13.98 14.93
CA THR A 3 30.56 -13.31 13.73
C THR A 3 29.14 -12.85 14.02
N SER A 4 28.97 -11.59 14.41
CA SER A 4 27.68 -10.92 14.41
C SER A 4 27.15 -10.99 12.97
N SER A 5 26.24 -11.93 12.72
CA SER A 5 25.39 -11.96 11.54
C SER A 5 24.69 -10.61 11.48
N GLY A 6 25.25 -9.68 10.71
CA GLY A 6 24.70 -8.34 10.55
C GLY A 6 23.29 -8.52 10.02
N LYS A 7 22.30 -8.27 10.87
CA LYS A 7 20.89 -8.25 10.46
C LYS A 7 20.80 -7.26 9.31
N LYS A 8 20.74 -7.76 8.07
CA LYS A 8 20.63 -6.93 6.87
C LYS A 8 19.36 -6.11 7.01
N GLY A 9 19.53 -4.83 7.34
CA GLY A 9 18.44 -3.87 7.36
C GLY A 9 18.03 -3.56 5.92
N VAL A 10 16.75 -3.23 5.74
CA VAL A 10 16.21 -2.78 4.46
C VAL A 10 16.04 -1.27 4.55
N TRP A 11 16.57 -0.55 3.56
CA TRP A 11 16.45 0.90 3.49
C TRP A 11 15.00 1.33 3.30
N ALA A 12 14.65 2.41 3.99
CA ALA A 12 13.34 3.04 3.99
C ALA A 12 13.48 4.56 4.05
N LYS A 13 12.51 5.26 3.48
CA LYS A 13 12.29 6.68 3.75
C LYS A 13 11.22 6.77 4.83
N ILE A 14 11.60 7.30 5.99
CA ILE A 14 10.68 7.58 7.09
C ILE A 14 10.21 9.02 6.91
N ILE A 15 8.90 9.18 6.73
CA ILE A 15 8.25 10.45 6.47
C ILE A 15 7.36 10.75 7.67
N SER A 16 7.69 11.83 8.38
CA SER A 16 6.90 12.41 9.45
C SER A 16 6.25 13.68 8.94
N PHE A 17 4.98 13.91 9.26
CA PHE A 17 4.29 15.15 8.89
C PHE A 17 3.37 15.66 9.99
N ASP A 18 3.23 16.98 10.07
CA ASP A 18 2.21 17.63 10.88
C ASP A 18 1.36 18.54 9.99
N LEU A 19 0.07 18.20 9.88
CA LEU A 19 -0.89 18.93 9.08
C LEU A 19 -1.30 20.26 9.72
N GLY A 20 -1.13 20.45 11.03
CA GLY A 20 -1.60 21.64 11.75
C GLY A 20 -3.11 21.94 11.64
N ALA A 21 -3.88 21.07 10.98
CA ALA A 21 -5.29 21.27 10.69
C ALA A 21 -6.20 20.45 11.62
N THR A 22 -7.40 20.96 11.84
CA THR A 22 -8.45 20.32 12.64
C THR A 22 -9.70 20.03 11.78
N GLY A 23 -10.70 19.39 12.37
CA GLY A 23 -12.02 19.19 11.75
C GLY A 23 -12.00 18.45 10.41
N SER A 24 -12.83 18.94 9.47
CA SER A 24 -13.10 18.30 8.17
C SER A 24 -11.85 18.20 7.29
N LYS A 25 -10.94 19.19 7.34
CA LYS A 25 -9.68 19.18 6.58
C LYS A 25 -8.79 18.03 7.02
N LYS A 26 -8.63 17.83 8.34
CA LYS A 26 -7.90 16.70 8.90
C LYS A 26 -8.50 15.37 8.46
N VAL A 27 -9.83 15.22 8.56
CA VAL A 27 -10.52 14.00 8.12
C VAL A 27 -10.31 13.75 6.63
N LYS A 28 -10.47 14.76 5.77
CA LYS A 28 -10.25 14.65 4.32
C LYS A 28 -8.82 14.22 4.01
N PHE A 29 -7.83 14.82 4.65
CA PHE A 29 -6.42 14.47 4.48
C PHE A 29 -6.17 12.99 4.79
N TYR A 30 -6.56 12.52 5.97
CA TYR A 30 -6.33 11.12 6.37
C TYR A 30 -7.09 10.12 5.50
N ARG A 31 -8.30 10.47 5.05
CA ARG A 31 -9.07 9.65 4.09
C ARG A 31 -8.37 9.55 2.73
N GLN A 32 -7.77 10.62 2.24
CA GLN A 32 -7.01 10.59 0.98
C GLN A 32 -5.64 9.94 1.14
N LEU A 33 -5.05 10.02 2.34
CA LEU A 33 -3.78 9.37 2.67
C LEU A 33 -3.94 7.84 2.77
N PHE A 34 -4.78 7.36 3.69
CA PHE A 34 -4.93 5.94 4.02
C PHE A 34 -6.04 5.22 3.25
N GLY A 35 -6.99 5.98 2.70
CA GLY A 35 -8.25 5.43 2.21
C GLY A 35 -9.31 5.38 3.30
N PHE A 36 -10.53 5.01 2.92
CA PHE A 36 -11.65 4.90 3.85
C PHE A 36 -12.75 4.00 3.30
N HIS A 37 -13.52 3.40 4.21
CA HIS A 37 -14.75 2.73 3.84
C HIS A 37 -15.91 3.72 3.84
N SER A 38 -16.75 3.60 2.82
CA SER A 38 -18.03 4.30 2.72
C SER A 38 -19.14 3.29 2.53
N THR A 39 -20.33 3.63 3.01
CA THR A 39 -21.53 2.82 2.80
C THR A 39 -22.28 3.37 1.60
N ARG A 40 -22.46 2.56 0.55
CA ARG A 40 -23.29 2.90 -0.61
C ARG A 40 -24.57 2.08 -0.58
N ARG A 41 -25.72 2.75 -0.65
CA ARG A 41 -27.02 2.10 -0.86
C ARG A 41 -27.31 2.04 -2.35
N ARG A 42 -27.70 0.87 -2.85
CA ARG A 42 -28.25 0.69 -4.20
C ARG A 42 -29.54 -0.11 -4.04
N GLY A 43 -30.68 0.57 -4.14
CA GLY A 43 -31.96 -0.02 -3.77
C GLY A 43 -31.99 -0.42 -2.29
N THR A 44 -32.42 -1.65 -1.99
CA THR A 44 -32.47 -2.22 -0.63
C THR A 44 -31.11 -2.73 -0.13
N GLN A 45 -30.12 -2.87 -1.02
CA GLN A 45 -28.82 -3.42 -0.64
C GLN A 45 -27.86 -2.33 -0.15
N THR A 46 -27.35 -2.52 1.05
CA THR A 46 -26.31 -1.66 1.64
C THR A 46 -24.95 -2.34 1.46
N ARG A 47 -24.04 -1.71 0.71
CA ARG A 47 -22.68 -2.23 0.48
C ARG A 47 -21.63 -1.31 1.07
N ARG A 48 -20.70 -1.88 1.83
CA ARG A 48 -19.46 -1.20 2.24
C ARG A 48 -18.48 -1.23 1.07
N VAL A 49 -17.95 -0.07 0.69
CA VAL A 49 -17.02 0.11 -0.43
C VAL A 49 -15.77 0.79 0.10
N PHE A 50 -14.61 0.19 -0.14
CA PHE A 50 -13.33 0.82 0.16
C PHE A 50 -12.93 1.81 -0.94
N THR A 51 -12.65 3.06 -0.56
CA THR A 51 -12.04 4.06 -1.44
C THR A 51 -10.55 4.13 -1.12
N PRO A 52 -9.66 3.73 -2.05
CA PRO A 52 -8.22 3.70 -1.78
C PRO A 52 -7.63 5.10 -1.65
N GLY A 53 -6.71 5.26 -0.69
CA GLY A 53 -5.85 6.44 -0.57
C GLY A 53 -4.53 6.28 -1.32
N ILE A 54 -3.65 7.27 -1.24
CA ILE A 54 -2.32 7.21 -1.86
C ILE A 54 -1.50 6.04 -1.28
N LEU A 55 -1.57 5.84 0.03
CA LEU A 55 -0.85 4.78 0.71
C LEU A 55 -1.42 3.39 0.43
N SER A 56 -2.65 3.28 -0.08
CA SER A 56 -3.18 1.98 -0.54
C SER A 56 -2.41 1.42 -1.74
N LYS A 57 -1.69 2.27 -2.47
CA LYS A 57 -0.88 1.91 -3.66
C LYS A 57 0.62 1.76 -3.36
N ILE A 58 1.02 2.03 -2.11
CA ILE A 58 2.42 2.04 -1.68
C ILE A 58 2.56 1.04 -0.52
N PRO A 59 3.50 0.09 -0.58
CA PRO A 59 3.85 -0.72 0.58
C PRO A 59 4.44 0.21 1.64
N HIS A 60 3.90 0.19 2.84
CA HIS A 60 4.32 1.10 3.89
C HIS A 60 4.15 0.46 5.25
N LEU A 61 4.91 0.97 6.22
CA LEU A 61 4.79 0.63 7.63
C LEU A 61 4.36 1.88 8.40
N VAL A 62 3.26 1.78 9.14
CA VAL A 62 2.83 2.86 10.04
C VAL A 62 3.65 2.78 11.32
N LEU A 63 4.50 3.78 11.55
CA LEU A 63 5.30 3.91 12.78
C LEU A 63 4.57 4.78 13.82
N GLY A 64 3.66 5.63 13.37
CA GLY A 64 2.79 6.46 14.18
C GLY A 64 1.70 7.10 13.33
N LYS A 65 0.77 7.84 13.94
CA LYS A 65 -0.38 8.41 13.22
C LYS A 65 0.00 9.26 12.00
N SER A 66 1.11 9.99 12.11
CA SER A 66 1.65 10.84 11.05
C SER A 66 3.08 10.47 10.67
N VAL A 67 3.51 9.25 10.99
CA VAL A 67 4.86 8.77 10.71
C VAL A 67 4.75 7.45 9.97
N VAL A 68 5.23 7.44 8.73
CA VAL A 68 5.18 6.27 7.85
C VAL A 68 6.55 6.00 7.27
N ALA A 69 6.92 4.72 7.22
CA ALA A 69 8.08 4.28 6.45
C ALA A 69 7.60 3.72 5.11
N VAL A 70 8.26 4.13 4.03
CA VAL A 70 7.97 3.70 2.66
C VAL A 70 9.27 3.23 2.00
N PRO A 71 9.22 2.38 0.96
CA PRO A 71 10.39 2.09 0.16
C PRO A 71 10.87 3.38 -0.53
N PRO A 72 12.18 3.57 -0.74
CA PRO A 72 12.74 4.80 -1.31
C PRO A 72 12.08 5.24 -2.62
N GLU A 73 11.70 4.29 -3.47
CA GLU A 73 11.07 4.50 -4.78
C GLU A 73 9.66 5.10 -4.68
N ALA A 74 8.99 4.97 -3.52
CA ALA A 74 7.67 5.55 -3.27
C ALA A 74 7.73 6.95 -2.63
N CYS A 75 8.93 7.42 -2.25
CA CYS A 75 9.09 8.66 -1.50
C CYS A 75 8.57 9.87 -2.28
N SER A 76 8.97 10.03 -3.55
CA SER A 76 8.51 11.12 -4.41
C SER A 76 6.99 11.16 -4.52
N GLN A 77 6.37 10.02 -4.77
CA GLN A 77 4.92 9.89 -4.88
C GLN A 77 4.18 10.34 -3.61
N LEU A 78 4.73 10.06 -2.42
CA LEU A 78 4.14 10.52 -1.17
C LEU A 78 4.41 12.01 -0.92
N LEU A 79 5.61 12.51 -1.25
CA LEU A 79 5.94 13.93 -1.13
C LEU A 79 5.10 14.80 -2.07
N ASP A 80 4.79 14.34 -3.28
CA ASP A 80 3.89 15.02 -4.21
C ASP A 80 2.49 15.20 -3.62
N PHE A 81 1.97 14.15 -2.96
CA PHE A 81 0.71 14.22 -2.23
C PHE A 81 0.76 15.24 -1.09
N LEU A 82 1.82 15.22 -0.28
CA LEU A 82 2.00 16.10 0.89
C LEU A 82 2.23 17.57 0.48
N SER A 83 2.84 17.80 -0.69
CA SER A 83 3.14 19.14 -1.21
C SER A 83 1.93 19.87 -1.79
N ASN A 84 0.78 19.19 -1.91
CA ASN A 84 -0.43 19.79 -2.45
C ASN A 84 -0.85 21.05 -1.64
N PRO A 85 -1.03 22.22 -2.28
CA PRO A 85 -1.38 23.46 -1.59
C PRO A 85 -2.60 23.36 -0.68
N GLN A 86 -3.55 22.47 -1.00
CA GLN A 86 -4.76 22.27 -0.17
C GLN A 86 -4.44 21.82 1.27
N TRP A 87 -3.26 21.25 1.51
CA TRP A 87 -2.82 20.79 2.84
C TRP A 87 -2.11 21.83 3.66
N LYS A 88 -1.63 22.93 3.07
CA LYS A 88 -0.88 23.95 3.79
C LYS A 88 -1.72 24.63 4.89
N PRO A 89 -1.13 25.03 6.03
CA PRO A 89 0.26 24.77 6.41
C PRO A 89 0.47 23.27 6.73
N ILE A 90 1.59 22.70 6.30
CA ILE A 90 1.99 21.32 6.65
C ILE A 90 3.50 21.31 6.84
N GLN A 91 3.96 20.70 7.92
CA GLN A 91 5.38 20.43 8.16
C GLN A 91 5.68 19.00 7.75
N VAL A 92 6.77 18.78 7.01
CA VAL A 92 7.16 17.45 6.54
C VAL A 92 8.65 17.26 6.82
N HIS A 93 8.99 16.14 7.44
CA HIS A 93 10.35 15.69 7.67
C HIS A 93 10.55 14.35 7.00
N VAL A 94 11.69 14.19 6.32
CA VAL A 94 12.08 12.96 5.65
C VAL A 94 13.44 12.56 6.17
N VAL A 95 13.56 11.33 6.66
CA VAL A 95 14.83 10.77 7.12
C VAL A 95 15.02 9.38 6.52
N ASP A 96 16.27 9.03 6.28
CA ASP A 96 16.64 7.67 5.94
C ASP A 96 16.60 6.79 7.19
N GLY A 97 16.07 5.58 7.04
CA GLY A 97 15.97 4.61 8.12
C GLY A 97 16.26 3.19 7.64
N LEU A 98 16.82 2.39 8.53
CA LEU A 98 16.97 0.95 8.33
C LEU A 98 15.86 0.22 9.09
N LEU A 99 15.03 -0.50 8.34
CA LEU A 99 14.01 -1.38 8.92
C LEU A 99 14.57 -2.80 9.05
N SER A 100 14.15 -3.50 10.09
CA SER A 100 14.37 -4.95 10.20
C SER A 100 13.61 -5.71 9.12
N ALA A 101 14.10 -6.88 8.74
CA ALA A 101 13.39 -7.78 7.82
C ALA A 101 11.96 -8.09 8.29
N GLU A 102 11.75 -8.21 9.60
CA GLU A 102 10.43 -8.45 10.19
C GLU A 102 9.46 -7.27 10.00
N GLN A 103 9.95 -6.03 10.13
CA GLN A 103 9.16 -4.84 9.85
C GLN A 103 8.73 -4.75 8.39
N VAL A 104 9.64 -5.08 7.46
CA VAL A 104 9.31 -5.12 6.02
C VAL A 104 8.33 -6.26 5.73
N ARG A 105 8.54 -7.45 6.30
CA ARG A 105 7.61 -8.59 6.15
C ARG A 105 6.19 -8.20 6.56
N ARG A 106 6.04 -7.55 7.72
CA ARG A 106 4.74 -7.04 8.18
C ARG A 106 4.11 -6.02 7.22
N ALA A 107 4.91 -5.08 6.70
CA ALA A 107 4.43 -4.10 5.72
C ALA A 107 3.96 -4.77 4.41
N VAL A 108 4.67 -5.80 3.95
CA VAL A 108 4.30 -6.61 2.78
C VAL A 108 3.01 -7.38 3.03
N GLU A 109 2.90 -8.08 4.17
CA GLU A 109 1.71 -8.86 4.53
C GLU A 109 0.47 -7.98 4.64
N GLU A 110 0.60 -6.83 5.32
CA GLU A 110 -0.48 -5.87 5.42
C GLU A 110 -0.87 -5.35 4.02
N PHE A 111 0.10 -5.04 3.16
CA PHE A 111 -0.17 -4.61 1.79
C PHE A 111 -0.96 -5.65 0.99
N PHE A 112 -0.58 -6.93 1.06
CA PHE A 112 -1.25 -8.03 0.36
C PHE A 112 -2.60 -8.42 0.99
N SER A 113 -2.89 -7.98 2.21
CA SER A 113 -4.20 -8.12 2.85
C SER A 113 -5.23 -7.09 2.36
N ARG A 114 -4.78 -6.04 1.64
CA ARG A 114 -5.66 -4.94 1.21
C ARG A 114 -6.65 -5.39 0.15
N PRO A 115 -7.89 -4.86 0.21
CA PRO A 115 -8.92 -5.23 -0.75
C PRO A 115 -8.57 -4.69 -2.14
N VAL A 116 -8.69 -5.55 -3.14
CA VAL A 116 -8.77 -5.21 -4.55
C VAL A 116 -10.13 -5.60 -5.08
N ARG A 117 -10.61 -4.87 -6.09
CA ARG A 117 -11.93 -5.10 -6.66
C ARG A 117 -11.82 -5.88 -7.96
N LEU A 118 -12.34 -7.09 -7.93
CA LEU A 118 -12.57 -7.93 -9.10
C LEU A 118 -14.03 -7.84 -9.52
N THR A 119 -14.36 -8.43 -10.66
CA THR A 119 -15.74 -8.52 -11.17
C THR A 119 -16.67 -9.19 -10.15
N GLY A 120 -16.17 -10.23 -9.47
CA GLY A 120 -16.92 -10.98 -8.45
C GLY A 120 -17.03 -10.30 -7.08
N GLY A 121 -16.31 -9.20 -6.81
CA GLY A 121 -16.34 -8.55 -5.50
C GLY A 121 -15.01 -7.96 -5.04
N GLU A 122 -15.00 -7.46 -3.81
CA GLU A 122 -13.77 -7.02 -3.14
C GLU A 122 -13.15 -8.21 -2.39
N VAL A 123 -11.89 -8.52 -2.68
CA VAL A 123 -11.12 -9.59 -2.03
C VAL A 123 -9.71 -9.09 -1.72
N PRO A 124 -9.02 -9.62 -0.69
CA PRO A 124 -7.61 -9.32 -0.47
C PRO A 124 -6.75 -9.63 -1.71
N LEU A 125 -5.71 -8.83 -1.98
CA LEU A 125 -4.82 -9.04 -3.13
C LEU A 125 -4.24 -10.47 -3.15
N SER A 126 -3.82 -10.99 -2.01
CA SER A 126 -3.36 -12.38 -1.86
C SER A 126 -4.40 -13.42 -2.34
N GLN A 127 -5.68 -13.19 -2.05
CA GLN A 127 -6.76 -14.06 -2.52
C GLN A 127 -7.11 -13.80 -3.98
N ALA A 128 -6.98 -12.56 -4.46
CA ALA A 128 -7.21 -12.20 -5.87
C ALA A 128 -6.28 -12.98 -6.80
N VAL A 129 -4.99 -13.08 -6.45
CA VAL A 129 -3.98 -13.88 -7.19
C VAL A 129 -4.45 -15.33 -7.32
N ARG A 130 -4.88 -15.94 -6.22
CA ARG A 130 -5.43 -17.31 -6.22
C ARG A 130 -6.69 -17.44 -7.07
N ALA A 131 -7.62 -16.49 -6.92
CA ALA A 131 -8.91 -16.53 -7.60
C ALA A 131 -8.81 -16.41 -9.13
N VAL A 132 -7.75 -15.74 -9.63
CA VAL A 132 -7.56 -15.54 -11.07
C VAL A 132 -6.51 -16.46 -11.69
N SER A 133 -5.72 -17.19 -10.88
CA SER A 133 -4.67 -18.13 -11.37
C SER A 133 -5.18 -19.12 -12.41
N ARG A 134 -6.35 -19.73 -12.15
CA ARG A 134 -6.98 -20.73 -13.02
C ARG A 134 -7.82 -20.16 -14.17
N ARG A 135 -7.90 -18.83 -14.30
CA ARG A 135 -8.69 -18.19 -15.36
C ARG A 135 -7.85 -17.99 -16.62
N ASP A 136 -8.50 -17.92 -17.77
CA ASP A 136 -7.81 -17.67 -19.04
C ASP A 136 -7.10 -16.31 -19.04
N ALA A 137 -6.01 -16.19 -19.80
CA ALA A 137 -5.27 -14.92 -20.00
C ALA A 137 -6.13 -13.79 -20.62
N GLY A 138 -7.27 -14.15 -21.21
CA GLY A 138 -8.29 -13.21 -21.69
C GLY A 138 -9.14 -12.57 -20.60
N ASP A 139 -9.18 -13.17 -19.40
CA ASP A 139 -10.05 -12.73 -18.31
C ASP A 139 -9.63 -11.33 -17.81
N PRO A 140 -10.59 -10.39 -17.69
CA PRO A 140 -10.29 -9.01 -17.30
C PRO A 140 -9.75 -8.90 -15.86
N ASP A 141 -10.20 -9.77 -14.94
CA ASP A 141 -9.72 -9.78 -13.56
C ASP A 141 -8.27 -10.28 -13.51
N ARG A 142 -7.94 -11.33 -14.29
CA ARG A 142 -6.56 -11.83 -14.43
C ARG A 142 -5.62 -10.75 -14.97
N ARG A 143 -5.97 -10.11 -16.10
CA ARG A 143 -5.17 -9.01 -16.68
C ARG A 143 -5.02 -7.81 -15.74
N PHE A 144 -6.04 -7.55 -14.93
CA PHE A 144 -5.96 -6.51 -13.90
C PHE A 144 -4.94 -6.87 -12.82
N VAL A 145 -4.99 -8.09 -12.29
CA VAL A 145 -4.05 -8.56 -11.26
C VAL A 145 -2.62 -8.62 -11.81
N GLU A 146 -2.40 -9.10 -13.03
CA GLU A 146 -1.08 -9.13 -13.67
C GLU A 146 -0.47 -7.73 -13.77
N ARG A 147 -1.21 -6.76 -14.33
CA ARG A 147 -0.76 -5.35 -14.41
C ARG A 147 -0.49 -4.74 -13.05
N LEU A 148 -1.31 -5.07 -12.06
CA LEU A 148 -1.09 -4.61 -10.70
C LEU A 148 0.22 -5.18 -10.14
N LEU A 149 0.47 -6.48 -10.29
CA LEU A 149 1.72 -7.11 -9.86
C LEU A 149 2.94 -6.53 -10.58
N ASP A 150 2.84 -6.22 -11.88
CA ASP A 150 3.90 -5.53 -12.62
C ASP A 150 4.21 -4.16 -12.03
N GLN A 151 3.18 -3.36 -11.73
CA GLN A 151 3.35 -2.07 -11.09
C GLN A 151 3.96 -2.17 -9.69
N LEU A 152 3.65 -3.24 -8.95
CA LEU A 152 4.18 -3.48 -7.61
C LEU A 152 5.61 -3.99 -7.63
N GLY A 153 6.04 -4.66 -8.70
CA GLY A 153 7.40 -5.17 -8.88
C GLY A 153 8.49 -4.09 -8.87
N ARG A 154 8.11 -2.81 -9.01
CA ARG A 154 9.04 -1.66 -8.89
C ARG A 154 9.51 -1.40 -7.46
N PHE A 155 8.82 -1.93 -6.45
CA PHE A 155 9.15 -1.69 -5.05
C PHE A 155 10.03 -2.82 -4.51
N GLU A 156 11.22 -2.49 -4.03
CA GLU A 156 12.16 -3.48 -3.48
C GLU A 156 11.51 -4.35 -2.40
N TRP A 157 10.72 -3.75 -1.52
CA TRP A 157 10.03 -4.45 -0.43
C TRP A 157 9.08 -5.55 -0.93
N LEU A 158 8.51 -5.39 -2.13
CA LEU A 158 7.52 -6.32 -2.67
C LEU A 158 8.12 -7.30 -3.67
N LYS A 159 9.37 -7.15 -4.12
CA LYS A 159 9.95 -7.95 -5.23
C LYS A 159 9.74 -9.45 -5.06
N GLU A 160 10.11 -9.98 -3.89
CA GLU A 160 9.99 -11.41 -3.61
C GLU A 160 8.53 -11.87 -3.51
N ALA A 161 7.66 -11.07 -2.90
CA ALA A 161 6.23 -11.39 -2.80
C ALA A 161 5.54 -11.35 -4.18
N VAL A 162 5.90 -10.38 -5.02
CA VAL A 162 5.42 -10.25 -6.40
C VAL A 162 5.93 -11.42 -7.25
N ARG A 163 7.20 -11.82 -7.11
CA ARG A 163 7.74 -12.99 -7.80
C ARG A 163 6.93 -14.25 -7.48
N ARG A 164 6.69 -14.53 -6.20
CA ARG A 164 5.86 -15.67 -5.76
C ARG A 164 4.43 -15.59 -6.27
N ALA A 165 3.82 -14.41 -6.24
CA ALA A 165 2.47 -14.21 -6.76
C ALA A 165 2.39 -14.47 -8.27
N LYS A 166 3.40 -14.06 -9.04
CA LYS A 166 3.49 -14.35 -10.48
C LYS A 166 3.67 -15.85 -10.74
N GLU A 167 4.49 -16.54 -9.96
CA GLU A 167 4.63 -18.00 -10.05
C GLU A 167 3.30 -18.72 -9.77
N GLU A 168 2.49 -18.20 -8.84
CA GLU A 168 1.15 -18.73 -8.56
C GLU A 168 0.16 -18.46 -9.70
N LEU A 169 0.31 -17.37 -10.46
CA LEU A 169 -0.51 -17.10 -11.66
C LEU A 169 -0.12 -17.97 -12.86
N SER A 170 1.11 -18.48 -12.90
CA SER A 170 1.61 -19.34 -13.98
C SER A 170 1.30 -20.83 -13.77
N ARG A 171 0.68 -21.20 -12.66
CA ARG A 171 0.21 -22.56 -12.35
C ARG A 171 -1.23 -22.77 -12.78
#